data_AF-A0A1Z9DXP3-F1
#
_entry.id   AF-A0A1Z9DXP3-F1
#
_cell.length_a   1.000
_cell.length_b   1.000
_cell.length_c   1.000
_cell.angle_alpha   90.00
_cell.angle_beta   90.00
_cell.angle_gamma   90.00
#
_symmetry.space_group_name_H-M   'P 1'
#
loop_
_entity.id
_entity.type
_entity.pdbx_description
1 polymer ?
#
loop_
_entity_poly.entity_id
_entity_poly.type
_entity_poly.pdbx_seq_one_letter_code
_entity_poly.pdbx_strand_id
1 'polypeptide(L)'
;MVAVLSPAMLWVSAAAVGADTTRPVIDRQDDLPRHTYTVTGQATALYTTETRDQLLTLAKAIQADIENDLATYDIRDDNTIQGFYAVLGTVALLEEDWQGYLDWLAKRRALETKEANRLT
;
A
#
# COMPACT_ATOMS: atom_id res chain seq x y z
N MET A 1 18.37 41.13 49.86
CA MET A 1 17.87 41.62 48.56
C MET A 1 18.82 41.14 47.47
N VAL A 2 18.52 40.02 46.82
CA VAL A 2 19.14 39.60 45.55
C VAL A 2 18.03 38.98 44.72
N ALA A 3 17.92 39.47 43.49
CA ALA A 3 16.77 39.35 42.61
C ALA A 3 16.59 37.93 42.04
N VAL A 4 15.34 37.46 42.01
CA VAL A 4 14.90 36.28 41.28
C VAL A 4 14.74 36.70 39.81
N LEU A 5 15.61 36.20 38.94
CA LEU A 5 15.46 36.33 37.49
C LEU A 5 14.99 34.98 36.93
N SER A 6 13.68 34.92 36.68
CA SER A 6 13.00 33.84 35.95
C SER A 6 13.55 33.71 34.53
N PRO A 7 13.89 32.51 34.04
CA PRO A 7 14.02 32.28 32.62
C PRO A 7 12.63 31.99 32.03
N ALA A 8 12.13 32.92 31.21
CA ALA A 8 10.94 32.73 30.40
C ALA A 8 11.14 31.54 29.45
N MET A 9 10.26 30.56 29.57
CA MET A 9 10.22 29.37 28.74
C MET A 9 9.73 29.75 27.34
N LEU A 10 10.66 29.86 26.39
CA LEU A 10 10.36 30.03 24.97
C LEU A 10 9.82 28.71 24.42
N TRP A 11 8.50 28.56 24.39
CA TRP A 11 7.84 27.53 23.58
C TRP A 11 7.98 27.93 22.11
N VAL A 12 8.93 27.31 21.42
CA VAL A 12 8.93 27.29 19.95
C VAL A 12 7.82 26.33 19.55
N SER A 13 6.66 26.88 19.20
CA SER A 13 5.65 26.13 18.46
C SER A 13 6.24 25.77 17.10
N ALA A 14 6.65 24.51 16.95
CA ALA A 14 6.92 23.94 15.64
C ALA A 14 5.60 23.92 14.86
N ALA A 15 5.36 24.97 14.09
CA ALA A 15 4.35 24.93 13.05
C ALA A 15 4.75 23.79 12.10
N ALA A 16 3.99 22.69 12.14
CA ALA A 16 4.06 21.67 11.12
C ALA A 16 3.71 22.35 9.79
N VAL A 17 4.74 22.67 9.00
CA VAL A 17 4.58 22.95 7.59
C VAL A 17 4.08 21.65 6.98
N GLY A 18 2.76 21.53 6.87
CA GLY A 18 2.14 20.52 6.03
C GLY A 18 2.61 20.78 4.61
N ALA A 19 3.61 20.02 4.16
CA ALA A 19 3.95 19.95 2.76
C ALA A 19 2.74 19.36 2.05
N ASP A 20 1.90 20.22 1.47
CA ASP A 20 0.87 19.82 0.52
C ASP A 20 1.59 19.35 -0.75
N THR A 21 2.13 18.15 -0.65
CA THR A 21 2.83 17.47 -1.74
C THR A 21 1.73 16.81 -2.55
N THR A 22 1.16 17.55 -3.50
CA THR A 22 0.14 17.00 -4.40
C THR A 22 0.73 15.77 -5.10
N ARG A 23 0.24 14.59 -4.74
CA ARG A 23 0.72 13.31 -5.30
C ARG A 23 0.51 13.29 -6.81
N PRO A 24 1.43 12.72 -7.60
CA PRO A 24 1.23 12.60 -9.03
C PRO A 24 -0.04 11.79 -9.33
N VAL A 25 -0.86 12.31 -10.24
CA VAL A 25 -2.13 11.68 -10.63
C VAL A 25 -1.88 10.58 -11.64
N ILE A 26 -2.51 9.42 -11.43
CA ILE A 26 -2.46 8.26 -12.32
C ILE A 26 -3.88 7.91 -12.73
N ASP A 27 -4.23 8.18 -13.99
CA ASP A 27 -5.57 7.91 -14.53
C ASP A 27 -5.67 6.54 -15.24
N ARG A 28 -4.54 5.90 -15.55
CA ARG A 28 -4.49 4.57 -16.19
C ARG A 28 -3.34 3.73 -15.65
N GLN A 29 -3.55 2.42 -15.58
CA GLN A 29 -2.56 1.47 -15.08
C GLN A 29 -1.19 1.58 -15.77
N ASP A 30 -1.16 1.85 -17.08
CA ASP A 30 0.09 1.94 -17.85
C ASP A 30 0.99 3.13 -17.48
N ASP A 31 0.48 4.10 -16.71
CA ASP A 31 1.28 5.21 -16.18
C ASP A 31 2.02 4.86 -14.89
N LEU A 32 1.73 3.71 -14.28
CA LEU A 32 2.42 3.25 -13.08
C LEU A 32 3.83 2.74 -13.40
N PRO A 33 4.76 2.82 -12.43
CA PRO A 33 6.05 2.16 -12.55
C PRO A 33 5.87 0.65 -12.75
N ARG A 34 6.71 0.06 -13.61
CA ARG A 34 6.74 -1.39 -13.82
C ARG A 34 7.70 -2.04 -12.84
N HIS A 35 7.16 -2.86 -11.94
CA HIS A 35 7.96 -3.68 -11.03
C HIS A 35 8.36 -4.99 -11.70
N THR A 36 9.62 -5.38 -11.56
CA THR A 36 10.17 -6.62 -12.16
C THR A 36 10.86 -7.44 -11.08
N TYR A 37 10.52 -8.73 -11.02
CA TYR A 37 11.05 -9.65 -10.00
C TYR A 37 11.83 -10.77 -10.66
N THR A 38 13.01 -11.07 -10.13
CA THR A 38 13.79 -12.23 -10.56
C THR A 38 13.40 -13.43 -9.72
N VAL A 39 12.90 -14.48 -10.38
CA VAL A 39 12.57 -15.77 -9.76
C VAL A 39 13.57 -16.80 -10.26
N THR A 40 14.24 -17.49 -9.34
CA THR A 40 15.15 -18.59 -9.68
C THR A 40 14.41 -19.91 -9.68
N GLY A 41 14.77 -20.82 -10.61
CA GLY A 41 14.17 -22.14 -10.72
C GLY A 41 12.91 -22.19 -11.60
N GLN A 42 12.17 -23.30 -11.53
CA GLN A 42 10.92 -23.45 -12.28
C GLN A 42 9.79 -22.71 -11.57
N ALA A 43 8.98 -21.95 -12.32
CA ALA A 43 7.85 -21.22 -11.75
C ALA A 43 6.83 -22.14 -11.04
N THR A 44 6.63 -23.36 -11.55
CA THR A 44 5.77 -24.36 -10.91
C THR A 44 6.31 -24.84 -9.56
N ALA A 45 7.63 -24.80 -9.36
CA ALA A 45 8.23 -25.19 -8.09
C ALA A 45 7.83 -24.25 -6.95
N LEU A 46 7.56 -22.96 -7.22
CA LEU A 46 7.20 -21.98 -6.18
C LEU A 46 6.01 -22.39 -5.30
N TYR A 47 5.15 -23.27 -5.79
CA TYR A 47 3.96 -23.74 -5.08
C TYR A 47 4.20 -25.01 -4.24
N THR A 48 5.43 -25.53 -4.20
CA THR A 48 5.76 -26.66 -3.34
C THR A 48 6.21 -26.19 -1.96
N THR A 49 6.14 -27.09 -0.98
CA THR A 49 6.51 -26.79 0.41
C THR A 49 8.00 -26.42 0.53
N GLU A 50 8.86 -27.00 -0.30
CA GLU A 50 10.31 -26.79 -0.27
C GLU A 50 10.74 -25.37 -0.65
N THR A 51 9.93 -24.66 -1.45
CA THR A 51 10.22 -23.28 -1.88
C THR A 51 9.24 -22.26 -1.29
N ARG A 52 8.52 -22.63 -0.22
CA ARG A 52 7.55 -21.76 0.46
C ARG A 52 8.15 -20.39 0.80
N ASP A 53 9.37 -20.37 1.32
CA ASP A 53 10.07 -19.14 1.71
C ASP A 53 10.39 -18.24 0.50
N GLN A 54 10.70 -18.84 -0.66
CA GLN A 54 10.93 -18.09 -1.89
C GLN A 54 9.64 -17.42 -2.39
N LEU A 55 8.51 -18.14 -2.33
CA LEU A 55 7.21 -17.58 -2.66
C LEU A 55 6.81 -16.45 -1.70
N LEU A 56 7.01 -16.64 -0.40
CA LEU A 56 6.73 -15.60 0.60
C LEU A 56 7.63 -14.37 0.44
N THR A 57 8.89 -14.56 0.08
CA THR A 57 9.82 -13.44 -0.22
C THR A 57 9.33 -12.63 -1.41
N LEU A 58 8.91 -13.30 -2.49
CA LEU A 58 8.33 -12.64 -3.66
C LEU A 58 7.03 -11.90 -3.30
N ALA A 59 6.15 -12.54 -2.53
CA ALA A 59 4.88 -11.96 -2.10
C ALA A 59 5.09 -10.67 -1.30
N LYS A 60 6.06 -10.65 -0.38
CA LYS A 60 6.41 -9.46 0.42
C LYS A 60 6.99 -8.32 -0.42
N ALA A 61 7.83 -8.64 -1.41
CA ALA A 61 8.35 -7.63 -2.33
C ALA A 61 7.21 -6.97 -3.11
N ILE A 62 6.28 -7.78 -3.66
CA ILE A 62 5.10 -7.28 -4.37
C ILE A 62 4.20 -6.44 -3.47
N GLN A 63 3.97 -6.89 -2.23
CA GLN A 63 3.20 -6.11 -1.25
C GLN A 63 3.82 -4.73 -1.02
N ALA A 64 5.13 -4.68 -0.74
CA ALA A 64 5.83 -3.43 -0.46
C ALA A 64 5.74 -2.45 -1.65
N ASP A 65 5.92 -2.96 -2.88
CA ASP A 65 5.82 -2.14 -4.09
C ASP A 65 4.41 -1.59 -4.30
N ILE A 66 3.37 -2.42 -4.10
CA ILE A 66 1.96 -1.98 -4.19
C ILE A 66 1.61 -0.95 -3.12
N GLU A 67 2.01 -1.20 -1.87
CA GLU A 67 1.78 -0.26 -0.76
C GLU A 67 2.49 1.08 -1.02
N ASN A 68 3.71 1.02 -1.56
CA ASN A 68 4.45 2.21 -1.98
C ASN A 68 3.76 2.96 -3.11
N ASP A 69 3.23 2.28 -4.12
CA ASP A 69 2.50 2.92 -5.22
C ASP A 69 1.20 3.58 -4.73
N LEU A 70 0.44 2.90 -3.86
CA LEU A 70 -0.77 3.44 -3.24
C LEU A 70 -0.48 4.67 -2.36
N ALA A 71 0.68 4.71 -1.71
CA ALA A 71 1.12 5.85 -0.93
C ALA A 71 1.61 7.00 -1.81
N THR A 72 2.38 6.70 -2.86
CA THR A 72 3.08 7.67 -3.72
C THR A 72 2.14 8.38 -4.69
N TYR A 73 1.17 7.67 -5.26
CA TYR A 73 0.36 8.18 -6.37
C TYR A 73 -1.11 8.45 -5.98
N ASP A 74 -1.71 9.46 -6.59
CA ASP A 74 -3.16 9.64 -6.62
C ASP A 74 -3.74 8.83 -7.78
N ILE A 75 -3.94 7.52 -7.54
CA ILE A 75 -4.49 6.60 -8.54
C ILE A 75 -6.00 6.81 -8.61
N ARG A 76 -6.53 7.12 -9.79
CA ARG A 76 -7.96 7.41 -10.02
C ARG A 76 -8.70 6.31 -10.77
N ASP A 77 -7.97 5.35 -11.33
CA ASP A 77 -8.53 4.16 -11.94
C ASP A 77 -8.94 3.16 -10.85
N ASP A 78 -10.24 3.10 -10.55
CA ASP A 78 -10.79 2.20 -9.54
C ASP A 78 -10.50 0.71 -9.88
N ASN A 79 -10.34 0.34 -11.16
CA ASN A 79 -9.98 -1.04 -11.54
C ASN A 79 -8.54 -1.38 -11.14
N THR A 80 -7.61 -0.44 -11.31
CA THR A 80 -6.22 -0.60 -10.86
C THR A 80 -6.17 -0.80 -9.35
N ILE A 81 -6.90 0.03 -8.58
CA ILE A 81 -6.97 -0.09 -7.11
C ILE A 81 -7.59 -1.43 -6.69
N GLN A 82 -8.65 -1.88 -7.35
CA GLN A 82 -9.24 -3.19 -7.09
C GLN A 82 -8.25 -4.33 -7.34
N GLY A 83 -7.46 -4.25 -8.41
CA GLY A 83 -6.39 -5.20 -8.72
C GLY A 83 -5.33 -5.26 -7.62
N PHE A 84 -4.88 -4.10 -7.12
CA PHE A 84 -3.97 -4.01 -5.99
C PHE A 84 -4.53 -4.65 -4.72
N TYR A 85 -5.78 -4.37 -4.36
CA TYR A 85 -6.41 -5.01 -3.20
C TYR A 85 -6.56 -6.53 -3.37
N ALA A 86 -6.80 -7.02 -4.59
CA ALA A 86 -6.85 -8.47 -4.85
C ALA A 86 -5.49 -9.14 -4.65
N VAL A 87 -4.40 -8.50 -5.08
CA VAL A 87 -3.03 -9.01 -4.87
C VAL A 87 -2.67 -8.98 -3.38
N LEU A 88 -2.93 -7.88 -2.66
CA LEU A 88 -2.69 -7.78 -1.22
C LEU A 88 -3.48 -8.82 -0.42
N GLY A 89 -4.73 -9.11 -0.83
CA GLY A 89 -5.49 -10.23 -0.27
C GLY A 89 -4.82 -11.59 -0.51
N THR A 90 -4.26 -11.81 -1.70
CA THR A 90 -3.53 -13.05 -2.02
C THR A 90 -2.24 -13.18 -1.20
N VAL A 91 -1.53 -12.07 -0.94
CA VAL A 91 -0.38 -12.06 -0.03
C VAL A 91 -0.81 -12.46 1.38
N ALA A 92 -1.87 -11.86 1.92
CA ALA A 92 -2.41 -12.21 3.23
C ALA A 92 -2.81 -13.71 3.31
N LEU A 93 -3.42 -14.25 2.25
CA LEU A 93 -3.73 -15.68 2.14
C LEU A 93 -2.46 -16.55 2.21
N LEU A 94 -1.41 -16.15 1.49
CA LEU A 94 -0.12 -16.85 1.53
C LEU A 94 0.53 -16.76 2.91
N GLU A 95 0.28 -15.70 3.68
CA GLU A 95 0.78 -15.55 5.05
C GLU A 95 -0.13 -16.19 6.11
N GLU A 96 -1.23 -16.83 5.68
CA GLU A 96 -2.27 -17.40 6.55
C GLU A 96 -2.94 -16.33 7.44
N ASP A 97 -2.86 -15.06 7.04
CA ASP A 97 -3.59 -13.94 7.65
C ASP A 97 -5.00 -13.84 7.08
N TRP A 98 -5.88 -14.67 7.64
CA TRP A 98 -7.28 -14.76 7.23
C TRP A 98 -8.04 -13.44 7.42
N GLN A 99 -7.73 -12.69 8.48
CA GLN A 99 -8.40 -11.42 8.75
C GLN A 99 -7.94 -10.36 7.76
N GLY A 100 -6.64 -10.27 7.50
CA GLY A 100 -6.09 -9.37 6.48
C GLY A 100 -6.69 -9.63 5.10
N TYR A 101 -6.86 -10.89 4.70
CA TYR A 101 -7.56 -11.22 3.46
C TYR A 101 -8.99 -10.66 3.42
N LEU A 102 -9.78 -10.85 4.49
CA LEU A 102 -11.16 -10.36 4.57
C LEU A 102 -11.22 -8.83 4.52
N ASP A 103 -10.27 -8.15 5.14
CA ASP A 103 -10.18 -6.69 5.14
C ASP A 103 -9.90 -6.14 3.73
N TRP A 104 -8.98 -6.77 2.99
CA TRP A 104 -8.70 -6.42 1.59
C TRP A 104 -9.89 -6.71 0.67
N LEU A 105 -10.58 -7.83 0.87
CA LEU A 105 -11.79 -8.18 0.13
C LEU A 105 -12.90 -7.15 0.35
N ALA A 106 -13.09 -6.69 1.60
CA ALA A 106 -14.08 -5.66 1.92
C ALA A 106 -13.78 -4.34 1.20
N LYS A 107 -12.51 -3.89 1.19
CA LYS A 107 -12.09 -2.69 0.45
C LYS A 107 -12.35 -2.82 -1.05
N ARG A 108 -12.08 -3.99 -1.65
CA ARG A 108 -12.35 -4.25 -3.08
C ARG A 108 -13.84 -4.14 -3.42
N ARG A 109 -14.71 -4.79 -2.63
CA ARG A 109 -16.18 -4.77 -2.85
C ARG A 109 -16.79 -3.38 -2.69
N ALA A 110 -16.21 -2.53 -1.84
CA ALA A 110 -16.65 -1.15 -1.70
C ALA A 110 -16.48 -0.35 -3.01
N LEU A 111 -15.39 -0.61 -3.76
CA LEU A 111 -15.17 -0.01 -5.07
C LEU A 111 -16.15 -0.55 -6.13
N GLU A 112 -16.42 -1.86 -6.15
CA GLU A 112 -17.41 -2.46 -7.05
C GLU A 112 -18.81 -1.83 -6.86
N THR A 113 -19.20 -1.61 -5.60
CA THR A 113 -20.48 -0.96 -5.26
C THR A 113 -20.54 0.50 -5.71
N LYS A 114 -19.44 1.25 -5.54
CA LYS A 114 -19.34 2.64 -5.99
C LYS A 114 -19.50 2.76 -7.50
N GLU A 115 -18.88 1.87 -8.27
CA GLU A 115 -19.02 1.83 -9.72
C GLU A 115 -20.44 1.42 -10.15
N ALA A 116 -21.06 0.43 -9.49
CA ALA A 116 -22.46 0.08 -9.76
C ALA A 116 -23.42 1.27 -9.59
N ASN A 117 -23.23 2.07 -8.53
CA ASN A 117 -24.03 3.28 -8.28
C ASN A 117 -23.81 4.40 -9.31
N ARG A 118 -22.69 4.41 -10.04
CA ARG A 118 -22.45 5.40 -11.12
C ARG A 118 -23.25 5.10 -12.39
N LEU A 119 -23.70 3.87 -12.57
CA LEU A 119 -24.35 3.40 -13.80
C LEU A 119 -25.88 3.45 -13.75
N THR A 120 -26.47 3.85 -12.61
CA THR A 120 -27.92 3.93 -12.36
C THR A 120 -28.37 5.36 -12.12
#